data_AF-A0AAD5X675-F1
#
_entry.id   AF-A0AAD5X675-F1
#
_cell.length_a   1.000
_cell.length_b   1.000
_cell.length_c   1.000
_cell.angle_alpha   90.00
_cell.angle_beta   90.00
_cell.angle_gamma   90.00
#
_symmetry.space_group_name_H-M   'P 1'
#
loop_
_entity.id
_entity.type
_entity.pdbx_description
1 polymer ?
#
loop_
_entity_poly.entity_id
_entity_poly.type
_entity_poly.pdbx_seq_one_letter_code
_entity_poly.pdbx_strand_id
1 'polypeptide(L)'
;MPQSMRERSASPADNAEVLRIMDSDIPHPYVLTALHRIGPEHFNNPQTSDLTIQVLPQRTPGSDPLSQSPHQNGTSNLYHIHNLFLSPQSGLFRELYAALQYNTQTTTPQQRPFATLYVPSPSHFRPLLRFLYIGNETELRDSIRNWDDLRGACANAMALRVRGKCVEILEGRFNELQEEQRRREEEEVTDVAGAVAELSVL
;
A
#
# COMPACT_ATOMS: atom_id res chain seq x y z
N MET A 1 6.69 -28.63 33.22
CA MET A 1 6.95 -27.21 33.48
C MET A 1 7.21 -26.53 32.13
N PRO A 2 6.22 -25.88 31.50
CA PRO A 2 6.44 -25.17 30.25
C PRO A 2 7.24 -23.89 30.53
N GLN A 3 8.34 -23.70 29.81
CA GLN A 3 9.13 -22.47 29.87
C GLN A 3 8.28 -21.31 29.37
N SER A 4 7.98 -20.37 30.27
CA SER A 4 7.42 -19.07 29.95
C SER A 4 8.34 -18.36 28.94
N MET A 5 7.90 -18.33 27.67
CA MET A 5 8.49 -17.47 26.65
C MET A 5 8.25 -16.03 27.09
N ARG A 6 9.28 -15.40 27.66
CA ARG A 6 9.31 -13.95 27.88
C ARG A 6 9.23 -13.27 26.51
N GLU A 7 8.11 -12.62 26.25
CA GLU A 7 7.95 -11.67 25.15
C GLU A 7 9.06 -10.61 25.28
N ARG A 8 10.05 -10.69 24.39
CA ARG A 8 11.00 -9.59 24.19
C ARG A 8 10.27 -8.56 23.34
N SER A 9 9.68 -7.56 23.98
CA SER A 9 9.29 -6.34 23.29
C SER A 9 10.54 -5.70 22.70
N ALA A 10 10.49 -5.37 21.41
CA ALA A 10 11.57 -4.67 20.74
C ALA A 10 11.88 -3.36 21.49
N SER A 11 13.15 -3.18 21.84
CA SER A 11 13.63 -2.01 22.58
C SER A 11 13.70 -0.81 21.62
N PRO A 12 13.48 0.43 22.09
CA PRO A 12 13.76 1.64 21.30
C PRO A 12 15.18 1.68 20.71
N ALA A 13 16.16 1.00 21.33
CA ALA A 13 17.51 0.85 20.80
C ALA A 13 17.56 0.01 19.51
N ASP A 14 16.68 -0.98 19.36
CA ASP A 14 16.61 -1.85 18.19
C ASP A 14 16.12 -1.06 16.96
N ASN A 15 15.25 -0.06 17.18
CA ASN A 15 14.76 0.84 16.13
C ASN A 15 15.81 1.87 15.66
N ALA A 16 16.74 2.28 16.54
CA ALA A 16 17.87 3.13 16.15
C ALA A 16 18.92 2.37 15.35
N GLU A 17 19.10 1.07 15.63
CA GLU A 17 19.99 0.20 14.87
C GLU A 17 19.47 -0.07 13.45
N VAL A 18 18.16 -0.19 13.28
CA VAL A 18 17.51 -0.25 11.96
C VAL A 18 17.82 0.98 11.11
N LEU A 19 17.73 2.18 11.68
CA LEU A 19 18.09 3.41 10.95
C LEU A 19 19.58 3.43 10.61
N ARG A 20 20.46 2.89 11.47
CA ARG A 20 21.89 2.72 11.16
C ARG A 20 22.17 1.72 10.04
N ILE A 21 21.35 0.67 9.89
CA ILE A 21 21.44 -0.24 8.74
C ILE A 21 21.07 0.51 7.45
N MET A 22 20.14 1.48 7.51
CA MET A 22 19.85 2.33 6.36
C MET A 22 20.98 3.32 6.03
N ASP A 23 21.80 3.70 7.02
CA ASP A 23 22.99 4.55 6.86
C ASP A 23 24.27 3.75 6.56
N SER A 24 24.17 2.42 6.45
CA SER A 24 25.30 1.57 6.08
C SER A 24 25.52 1.55 4.57
N ASP A 25 26.74 1.25 4.11
CA ASP A 25 27.08 1.05 2.69
C ASP A 25 26.37 -0.16 2.04
N ILE A 26 25.37 -0.75 2.71
CA ILE A 26 24.57 -1.86 2.18
C ILE A 26 23.61 -1.30 1.13
N PRO A 27 23.62 -1.80 -0.11
CA PRO A 27 22.73 -1.28 -1.13
C PRO A 27 21.27 -1.56 -0.76
N HIS A 28 20.44 -0.52 -0.85
CA HIS A 28 19.02 -0.54 -0.49
C HIS A 28 18.23 -1.76 -1.00
N PRO A 29 18.42 -2.26 -2.23
CA PRO A 29 17.71 -3.44 -2.71
C PRO A 29 17.93 -4.69 -1.85
N TYR A 30 19.13 -4.90 -1.30
CA TYR A 30 19.42 -6.07 -0.45
C TYR A 30 18.63 -6.04 0.85
N VAL A 31 18.50 -4.84 1.46
CA VAL A 31 17.71 -4.65 2.67
C VAL A 31 16.24 -4.94 2.38
N LEU A 32 15.69 -4.40 1.29
CA LEU A 32 14.30 -4.66 0.90
C LEU A 32 14.05 -6.14 0.63
N THR A 33 14.96 -6.84 -0.07
CA THR A 33 14.81 -8.30 -0.29
C THR A 33 14.78 -9.07 1.03
N ALA A 34 15.64 -8.72 1.99
CA ALA A 34 15.65 -9.36 3.30
C ALA A 34 14.36 -9.09 4.08
N LEU A 35 13.84 -7.86 4.02
CA LEU A 35 12.56 -7.48 4.64
C LEU A 35 11.38 -8.19 4.01
N HIS A 36 11.29 -8.22 2.68
CA HIS A 36 10.22 -8.90 1.95
C HIS A 36 10.09 -10.38 2.32
N ARG A 37 11.21 -11.05 2.62
CA ARG A 37 11.22 -12.45 3.08
C ARG A 37 10.48 -12.66 4.41
N ILE A 38 10.61 -11.72 5.35
CA ILE A 38 9.95 -11.80 6.67
C ILE A 38 8.61 -11.01 6.71
N GLY A 39 8.32 -10.23 5.67
CA GLY A 39 7.13 -9.40 5.55
C GLY A 39 5.80 -10.09 5.83
N PRO A 40 5.55 -11.32 5.34
CA PRO A 40 4.30 -12.03 5.62
C PRO A 40 3.99 -12.22 7.11
N GLU A 41 5.01 -12.43 7.94
CA GLU A 41 4.87 -12.65 9.40
C GLU A 41 4.58 -11.34 10.16
N HIS A 42 4.97 -10.21 9.58
CA HIS A 42 4.81 -8.88 10.14
C HIS A 42 3.60 -8.13 9.58
N PHE A 43 3.07 -8.53 8.43
CA PHE A 43 1.97 -7.81 7.79
C PHE A 43 0.74 -7.75 8.70
N ASN A 44 0.38 -6.54 9.11
CA ASN A 44 -0.75 -6.27 10.00
C ASN A 44 -0.70 -7.00 11.35
N ASN A 45 0.50 -7.28 11.87
CA ASN A 45 0.70 -7.98 13.13
C ASN A 45 0.69 -6.98 14.33
N PRO A 46 -0.33 -7.03 15.22
CA PRO A 46 -0.40 -6.15 16.38
C PRO A 46 0.60 -6.50 17.49
N GLN A 47 1.33 -7.60 17.45
CA GLN A 47 2.31 -7.91 18.51
C GLN A 47 3.64 -7.20 18.27
N THR A 48 3.99 -7.03 16.99
CA THR A 48 5.30 -6.51 16.57
C THR A 48 5.25 -5.10 15.98
N SER A 49 4.06 -4.53 15.75
CA SER A 49 3.92 -3.21 15.14
C SER A 49 4.37 -2.05 16.02
N ASP A 50 4.94 -1.03 15.38
CA ASP A 50 5.29 0.24 16.01
C ASP A 50 4.09 1.18 16.16
N LEU A 51 3.12 1.11 15.24
CA LEU A 51 2.04 2.08 15.11
C LEU A 51 0.76 1.40 14.62
N THR A 52 -0.38 1.82 15.16
CA THR A 52 -1.69 1.50 14.59
C THR A 52 -2.19 2.69 13.78
N ILE A 53 -2.58 2.48 12.53
CA ILE A 53 -3.20 3.50 11.69
C ILE A 53 -4.65 3.18 11.39
N GLN A 54 -5.52 4.19 11.40
CA GLN A 54 -6.85 4.13 10.82
C GLN A 54 -6.86 4.83 9.47
N VAL A 55 -7.22 4.10 8.42
CA VAL A 55 -7.28 4.63 7.05
C VAL A 55 -8.67 5.19 6.79
N LEU A 56 -8.73 6.44 6.34
CA LEU A 56 -9.97 7.13 5.98
C LEU A 56 -9.87 7.69 4.56
N PRO A 57 -11.00 7.86 3.86
CA PRO A 57 -11.01 8.53 2.57
C PRO A 57 -10.54 9.97 2.71
N GLN A 58 -9.64 10.40 1.82
CA GLN A 58 -9.24 11.79 1.72
C GLN A 58 -10.43 12.63 1.27
N ARG A 59 -10.67 13.76 1.95
CA ARG A 59 -11.75 14.68 1.58
C ARG A 59 -11.39 15.36 0.26
N THR A 60 -12.18 15.08 -0.78
CA THR A 60 -12.12 15.84 -2.02
C THR A 60 -12.74 17.24 -1.79
N PRO A 61 -12.06 18.33 -2.17
CA PRO A 61 -12.67 19.66 -2.13
C PRO A 61 -13.98 19.65 -2.90
N GLY A 62 -15.10 19.96 -2.24
CA GLY A 62 -16.44 19.98 -2.85
C GLY A 62 -17.29 18.71 -2.65
N SER A 63 -16.78 17.64 -2.02
CA SER A 63 -17.66 16.54 -1.60
C SER A 63 -18.42 16.90 -0.34
N ASP A 64 -19.75 16.80 -0.41
CA ASP A 64 -20.66 17.11 0.70
C ASP A 64 -20.36 16.22 1.92
N PRO A 65 -20.01 16.78 3.10
CA PRO A 65 -19.60 16.00 4.28
C PRO A 65 -20.66 14.99 4.76
N LEU A 66 -21.92 15.15 4.34
CA LEU A 66 -23.03 14.27 4.68
C LEU A 66 -23.18 13.05 3.75
N SER A 67 -22.51 13.02 2.61
CA SER A 67 -22.66 11.94 1.62
C SER A 67 -21.76 10.72 1.91
N GLN A 68 -20.86 10.80 2.89
CA GLN A 68 -20.04 9.66 3.32
C GLN A 68 -20.85 8.78 4.28
N SER A 69 -21.68 7.90 3.71
CA SER A 69 -22.37 6.89 4.50
C SER A 69 -21.34 5.93 5.13
N PRO A 70 -21.35 5.73 6.46
CA PRO A 70 -20.36 4.91 7.17
C PRO A 70 -20.51 3.39 6.92
N HIS A 71 -21.34 2.98 5.96
CA HIS A 71 -21.63 1.58 5.65
C HIS A 71 -20.85 1.01 4.46
N GLN A 72 -19.55 1.34 4.34
CA GLN A 72 -18.68 0.54 3.47
C GLN A 72 -18.30 -0.76 4.19
N ASN A 73 -18.91 -1.85 3.72
CA ASN A 73 -18.75 -3.25 4.10
C ASN A 73 -17.44 -3.61 4.83
N GLY A 74 -17.54 -3.82 6.14
CA GLY A 74 -16.96 -4.96 6.88
C GLY A 74 -15.44 -5.09 7.03
N THR A 75 -14.61 -4.45 6.22
CA THR A 75 -13.15 -4.53 6.39
C THR A 75 -12.69 -3.46 7.36
N SER A 76 -12.08 -3.90 8.46
CA SER A 76 -11.38 -3.01 9.38
C SER A 76 -10.37 -2.16 8.60
N ASN A 77 -10.56 -0.84 8.62
CA ASN A 77 -9.58 0.13 8.11
C ASN A 77 -8.43 0.38 9.09
N LEU A 78 -8.25 -0.52 10.06
CA LEU A 78 -7.15 -0.48 11.02
C LEU A 78 -6.00 -1.34 10.52
N TYR A 79 -4.81 -0.76 10.51
CA TYR A 79 -3.59 -1.44 10.11
C TYR A 79 -2.51 -1.28 11.18
N HIS A 80 -1.86 -2.39 11.52
CA HIS A 80 -0.70 -2.43 12.40
C HIS A 80 0.56 -2.39 11.55
N ILE A 81 1.28 -1.27 11.61
CA ILE A 81 2.39 -0.96 10.70
C ILE A 81 3.74 -0.82 11.41
N HIS A 82 4.79 -1.09 10.64
CA HIS A 82 6.16 -1.22 11.08
C HIS A 82 7.04 -0.23 10.31
N ASN A 83 7.80 0.59 11.04
CA ASN A 83 8.67 1.62 10.50
C ASN A 83 9.69 1.03 9.52
N LEU A 84 10.28 -0.10 9.92
CA LEU A 84 11.34 -0.79 9.20
C LEU A 84 10.93 -1.18 7.76
N PHE A 85 9.66 -1.51 7.53
CA PHE A 85 9.18 -1.90 6.20
C PHE A 85 8.81 -0.70 5.33
N LEU A 86 8.18 0.31 5.94
CA LEU A 86 7.50 1.37 5.19
C LEU A 86 8.36 2.60 4.92
N SER A 87 9.14 3.06 5.89
CA SER A 87 9.99 4.27 5.74
C SER A 87 11.07 4.18 4.65
N PRO A 88 11.66 3.01 4.36
CA PRO A 88 12.54 2.85 3.21
C PRO A 88 11.86 3.13 1.88
N GLN A 89 10.57 2.78 1.76
CA GLN A 89 9.85 2.74 0.48
C GLN A 89 8.87 3.91 0.29
N SER A 90 8.51 4.63 1.36
CA SER A 90 7.53 5.70 1.36
C SER A 90 8.04 6.94 2.08
N GLY A 91 8.05 8.07 1.37
CA GLY A 91 8.39 9.36 1.97
C GLY A 91 7.40 9.80 3.05
N LEU A 92 6.11 9.48 2.88
CA LEU A 92 5.08 9.82 3.88
C LEU A 92 5.28 9.06 5.19
N PHE A 93 5.51 7.75 5.14
CA PHE A 93 5.72 6.97 6.37
C PHE A 93 6.99 7.41 7.08
N ARG A 94 8.06 7.74 6.34
CA ARG A 94 9.30 8.28 6.92
C ARG A 94 9.04 9.54 7.75
N GLU A 95 8.29 10.50 7.21
CA GLU A 95 7.93 11.72 7.94
C GLU A 95 6.99 11.45 9.11
N LEU A 96 6.02 10.56 8.93
CA LEU A 96 5.10 10.16 10.00
C LEU A 96 5.86 9.59 11.20
N TYR A 97 6.79 8.67 10.96
CA TYR A 97 7.59 8.07 12.04
C TYR A 97 8.56 9.07 12.67
N ALA A 98 9.15 9.98 11.89
CA ALA A 98 9.98 11.05 12.44
C ALA A 98 9.18 11.98 13.38
N ALA A 99 7.96 12.34 13.00
CA ALA A 99 7.07 13.16 13.83
C ALA A 99 6.64 12.44 15.12
N LEU A 100 6.42 11.12 15.06
CA LEU A 100 6.05 10.33 16.25
C LEU A 100 7.21 10.20 17.24
N GLN A 101 8.43 9.95 16.75
CA GLN A 101 9.62 9.85 17.61
C GLN A 101 9.89 11.13 18.39
N TYR A 102 9.63 12.29 17.77
CA TYR A 102 9.73 13.58 18.44
C TYR A 102 8.75 13.72 19.61
N ASN A 103 7.52 13.23 19.46
CA ASN A 103 6.46 13.39 20.45
C ASN A 103 6.52 12.37 21.60
N THR A 104 7.08 11.18 21.36
CA THR A 104 7.14 10.08 22.35
C THR A 104 8.08 10.32 23.54
N GLN A 105 8.80 11.44 23.59
CA GLN A 105 9.59 11.81 24.78
C GLN A 105 8.72 12.17 26.00
N THR A 106 7.39 12.26 25.85
CA THR A 106 6.48 12.81 26.87
C THR A 106 5.38 11.84 27.35
N THR A 107 5.26 10.65 26.78
CA THR A 107 4.11 9.76 27.05
C THR A 107 4.46 8.54 27.90
N THR A 108 3.51 8.14 28.73
CA THR A 108 3.59 6.96 29.60
C THR A 108 3.81 5.67 28.78
N PRO A 109 4.63 4.73 29.28
CA PRO A 109 5.16 3.58 28.51
C PRO A 109 4.15 2.49 28.10
N GLN A 110 2.84 2.73 28.16
CA GLN A 110 1.83 1.65 28.01
C GLN A 110 0.96 1.70 26.76
N GLN A 111 0.94 2.79 25.99
CA GLN A 111 0.06 2.86 24.82
C GLN A 111 0.85 2.96 23.52
N ARG A 112 0.60 2.00 22.61
CA ARG A 112 1.10 2.07 21.24
C ARG A 112 0.54 3.33 20.58
N PRO A 113 1.35 4.09 19.82
CA PRO A 113 0.86 5.22 19.05
C PRO A 113 -0.31 4.83 18.14
N PHE A 114 -1.22 5.78 17.95
CA PHE A 114 -2.35 5.68 17.03
C PHE A 114 -2.35 6.91 16.13
N ALA A 115 -2.60 6.71 14.83
CA ALA A 115 -2.70 7.80 13.87
C ALA A 115 -3.83 7.57 12.87
N THR A 116 -4.38 8.65 12.33
CA THR A 116 -5.33 8.60 11.22
C THR A 116 -4.61 8.97 9.93
N LEU A 117 -4.75 8.13 8.91
CA LEU A 117 -4.17 8.32 7.59
C LEU A 117 -5.27 8.54 6.57
N TYR A 118 -5.28 9.70 5.93
CA TYR A 118 -6.20 10.00 4.84
C TYR A 118 -5.57 9.59 3.51
N VAL A 119 -6.28 8.75 2.74
CA VAL A 119 -5.81 8.26 1.44
C VAL A 119 -6.86 8.48 0.36
N PRO A 120 -6.46 8.74 -0.90
CA PRO A 120 -7.41 8.95 -2.00
C PRO A 120 -8.37 7.78 -2.22
N SER A 121 -7.90 6.54 -2.05
CA SER A 121 -8.69 5.35 -2.36
C SER A 121 -8.52 4.24 -1.31
N PRO A 122 -9.28 4.26 -0.20
CA PRO A 122 -9.11 3.30 0.89
C PRO A 122 -9.19 1.82 0.48
N SER A 123 -10.06 1.47 -0.49
CA SER A 123 -10.20 0.11 -1.00
C SER A 123 -8.92 -0.43 -1.65
N HIS A 124 -8.11 0.44 -2.24
CA HIS A 124 -6.84 0.09 -2.90
C HIS A 124 -5.62 0.27 -1.98
N PHE A 125 -5.82 0.64 -0.71
CA PHE A 125 -4.71 0.83 0.21
C PHE A 125 -4.09 -0.49 0.65
N ARG A 126 -4.93 -1.51 0.95
CA ARG A 126 -4.45 -2.80 1.47
C ARG A 126 -3.52 -3.54 0.50
N PRO A 127 -3.82 -3.69 -0.80
CA PRO A 127 -2.91 -4.37 -1.73
C PRO A 127 -1.56 -3.63 -1.84
N LEU A 128 -1.60 -2.30 -1.91
CA LEU A 128 -0.40 -1.48 -1.95
C LEU A 128 0.43 -1.63 -0.67
N LEU A 129 -0.20 -1.54 0.51
CA LEU A 129 0.48 -1.75 1.78
C LEU A 129 1.10 -3.14 1.85
N ARG A 130 0.38 -4.17 1.39
CA ARG A 130 0.88 -5.55 1.38
C ARG A 130 2.07 -5.73 0.44
N PHE A 131 2.06 -5.09 -0.72
CA PHE A 131 3.22 -5.03 -1.62
C PHE A 131 4.45 -4.46 -0.90
N LEU A 132 4.31 -3.36 -0.14
CA LEU A 132 5.43 -2.78 0.61
C LEU A 132 5.99 -3.73 1.69
N TYR A 133 5.20 -4.70 2.17
CA TYR A 133 5.70 -5.70 3.11
C TYR A 133 6.35 -6.88 2.42
N ILE A 134 5.74 -7.39 1.35
CA ILE A 134 6.01 -8.74 0.83
C ILE A 134 6.77 -8.68 -0.51
N GLY A 135 6.73 -7.55 -1.21
CA GLY A 135 7.33 -7.40 -2.53
C GLY A 135 6.70 -8.27 -3.61
N ASN A 136 5.49 -8.80 -3.40
CA ASN A 136 4.82 -9.67 -4.36
C ASN A 136 4.22 -8.85 -5.50
N GLU A 137 4.95 -8.77 -6.62
CA GLU A 137 4.55 -8.00 -7.80
C GLU A 137 3.28 -8.54 -8.45
N THR A 138 3.15 -9.87 -8.52
CA THR A 138 1.99 -10.55 -9.10
C THR A 138 0.73 -10.24 -8.30
N GLU A 139 0.79 -10.32 -6.98
CA GLU A 139 -0.38 -10.02 -6.14
C GLU A 139 -0.82 -8.56 -6.25
N LEU A 140 0.12 -7.61 -6.34
CA LEU A 140 -0.22 -6.20 -6.58
C LEU A 140 -0.89 -6.04 -7.95
N ARG A 141 -0.30 -6.65 -8.99
CA ARG A 141 -0.82 -6.58 -10.36
C ARG A 141 -2.22 -7.19 -10.48
N ASP A 142 -2.44 -8.36 -9.88
CA ASP A 142 -3.73 -9.08 -9.90
C ASP A 142 -4.84 -8.32 -9.14
N SER A 143 -4.45 -7.44 -8.22
CA SER A 143 -5.39 -6.54 -7.54
C SER A 143 -5.92 -5.40 -8.43
N ILE A 144 -5.30 -5.17 -9.59
CA ILE A 144 -5.62 -4.08 -10.52
C ILE A 144 -6.28 -4.66 -11.78
N ARG A 145 -7.61 -4.77 -11.74
CA ARG A 145 -8.38 -5.48 -12.78
C ARG A 145 -8.86 -4.55 -13.89
N ASN A 146 -9.01 -3.26 -13.61
CA ASN A 146 -9.56 -2.27 -14.52
C ASN A 146 -8.93 -0.88 -14.29
N TRP A 147 -9.36 0.10 -15.09
CA TRP A 147 -8.88 1.49 -15.04
C TRP A 147 -9.14 2.21 -13.71
N ASP A 148 -10.25 1.91 -13.03
CA ASP A 148 -10.57 2.53 -11.74
C ASP A 148 -9.69 1.98 -10.62
N ASP A 149 -9.41 0.67 -10.65
CA ASP A 149 -8.47 0.05 -9.71
C ASP A 149 -7.06 0.64 -9.87
N LEU A 150 -6.61 0.79 -11.12
CA LEU A 150 -5.31 1.37 -11.44
C LEU A 150 -5.24 2.82 -10.95
N ARG A 151 -6.28 3.62 -11.21
CA ARG A 151 -6.37 5.00 -10.75
C ARG A 151 -6.30 5.08 -9.22
N GLY A 152 -7.02 4.21 -8.51
CA GLY A 152 -7.01 4.14 -7.06
C GLY A 152 -5.65 3.78 -6.50
N ALA A 153 -4.99 2.77 -7.08
CA ALA A 153 -3.65 2.34 -6.70
C ALA A 153 -2.59 3.44 -6.95
N CYS A 154 -2.60 4.07 -8.13
CA CYS A 154 -1.73 5.19 -8.47
C CYS A 154 -1.93 6.38 -7.55
N ALA A 155 -3.18 6.76 -7.27
CA ALA A 155 -3.49 7.87 -6.37
C ALA A 155 -2.94 7.62 -4.96
N ASN A 156 -3.11 6.41 -4.43
CA ASN A 156 -2.52 6.04 -3.15
C ASN A 156 -0.98 6.03 -3.19
N ALA A 157 -0.36 5.45 -4.22
CA ALA A 157 1.10 5.41 -4.34
C ALA A 157 1.70 6.82 -4.35
N MET A 158 1.07 7.76 -5.07
CA MET A 158 1.45 9.18 -5.07
C MET A 158 1.26 9.83 -3.70
N ALA A 159 0.11 9.65 -3.05
CA ALA A 159 -0.17 10.22 -1.74
C ALA A 159 0.82 9.72 -0.67
N LEU A 160 1.16 8.42 -0.73
CA LEU A 160 2.15 7.80 0.14
C LEU A 160 3.59 8.12 -0.27
N ARG A 161 3.81 8.76 -1.42
CA ARG A 161 5.13 9.02 -2.01
C ARG A 161 5.97 7.74 -2.10
N VAL A 162 5.35 6.67 -2.58
CA VAL A 162 6.01 5.40 -2.90
C VAL A 162 6.81 5.57 -4.18
N ARG A 163 7.99 4.94 -4.25
CA ARG A 163 8.91 5.02 -5.40
C ARG A 163 9.43 3.63 -5.80
N GLY A 164 10.19 3.57 -6.89
CA GLY A 164 10.88 2.37 -7.33
C GLY A 164 9.93 1.32 -7.89
N LYS A 165 10.13 0.05 -7.48
CA LYS A 165 9.48 -1.10 -8.11
C LYS A 165 7.95 -1.04 -8.14
N CYS A 166 7.32 -0.45 -7.13
CA CYS A 166 5.87 -0.24 -7.13
C CYS A 166 5.41 0.59 -8.34
N VAL A 167 6.12 1.67 -8.67
CA VAL A 167 5.75 2.58 -9.77
C VAL A 167 5.90 1.87 -11.11
N GLU A 168 6.99 1.10 -11.28
CA GLU A 168 7.20 0.28 -12.48
C GLU A 168 6.07 -0.73 -12.72
N ILE A 169 5.57 -1.37 -11.65
CA ILE A 169 4.45 -2.33 -11.74
C ILE A 169 3.17 -1.62 -12.18
N LEU A 170 2.88 -0.44 -11.62
CA LEU A 170 1.69 0.35 -11.97
C LEU A 170 1.76 0.86 -13.41
N GLU A 171 2.92 1.33 -13.88
CA GLU A 171 3.16 1.73 -15.27
C GLU A 171 3.03 0.54 -16.23
N GLY A 172 3.57 -0.63 -15.85
CA GLY A 172 3.41 -1.86 -16.62
C GLY A 172 1.93 -2.22 -16.79
N ARG A 173 1.15 -2.15 -15.71
CA ARG A 173 -0.29 -2.44 -15.76
C ARG A 173 -1.09 -1.40 -16.55
N PHE A 174 -0.67 -0.13 -16.54
CA PHE A 174 -1.24 0.90 -17.41
C PHE A 174 -1.12 0.52 -18.88
N ASN A 175 0.09 0.13 -19.32
CA ASN A 175 0.32 -0.26 -20.72
C ASN A 175 -0.49 -1.50 -21.11
N GLU A 176 -0.60 -2.49 -20.22
CA GLU A 176 -1.43 -3.68 -20.45
C GLU A 176 -2.90 -3.33 -20.63
N LEU A 177 -3.48 -2.49 -19.76
CA LEU A 177 -4.87 -2.06 -19.87
C LEU A 177 -5.14 -1.23 -21.12
N GLN A 178 -4.17 -0.42 -21.55
CA GLN A 178 -4.25 0.34 -22.80
C GLN A 178 -4.30 -0.57 -24.03
N GLU A 179 -3.46 -1.61 -24.04
CA GLU A 179 -3.42 -2.59 -25.11
C GLU A 179 -4.69 -3.47 -25.14
N GLU A 180 -5.18 -3.88 -23.96
CA GLU A 180 -6.46 -4.58 -23.82
C GLU A 180 -7.63 -3.76 -24.39
N GLN A 181 -7.64 -2.45 -24.13
CA GLN A 181 -8.65 -1.53 -24.66
C GLN A 181 -8.55 -1.40 -26.18
N ARG A 182 -7.34 -1.20 -26.72
CA ARG A 182 -7.10 -1.12 -28.16
C ARG A 182 -7.59 -2.37 -28.89
N ARG A 183 -7.29 -3.56 -28.37
CA ARG A 183 -7.73 -4.83 -28.95
C ARG A 183 -9.25 -4.95 -28.99
N ARG A 184 -9.96 -4.53 -27.94
CA ARG A 184 -11.44 -4.54 -27.91
C ARG A 184 -12.04 -3.64 -28.98
N GLU A 185 -11.46 -2.46 -29.18
CA GLU A 185 -11.90 -1.52 -30.21
C GLU A 185 -11.67 -2.10 -31.63
N GLU A 186 -10.56 -2.81 -31.85
CA GLU A 186 -10.29 -3.48 -33.14
C GLU A 186 -11.23 -4.66 -33.41
N GLU A 187 -11.56 -5.45 -32.39
CA GLU A 187 -12.54 -6.54 -32.47
C GLU A 187 -13.94 -5.99 -32.81
N GLU A 188 -14.38 -4.93 -32.14
CA GLU A 188 -15.69 -4.28 -32.40
C GLU A 188 -15.79 -3.71 -33.82
N VAL A 189 -14.74 -3.07 -34.33
CA VAL A 189 -14.71 -2.55 -35.71
C VAL A 189 -14.80 -3.70 -36.73
N THR A 190 -14.14 -4.82 -36.45
CA THR A 190 -14.16 -6.01 -37.33
C THR A 190 -15.54 -6.65 -37.37
N ASP A 191 -16.22 -6.75 -36.23
CA ASP A 191 -17.57 -7.30 -36.13
C ASP A 191 -18.59 -6.43 -36.88
N VAL A 192 -18.51 -5.10 -36.73
CA VAL A 192 -19.37 -4.15 -37.46
C VAL A 192 -19.12 -4.24 -38.96
N ALA A 193 -17.86 -4.34 -39.39
CA ALA A 193 -17.51 -4.48 -40.80
C ALA A 193 -18.06 -5.79 -41.40
N GLY A 194 -18.01 -6.90 -40.64
CA GLY A 194 -18.61 -8.18 -41.02
C GLY A 194 -20.13 -8.08 -41.21
N ALA A 195 -20.83 -7.49 -40.23
CA ALA A 195 -22.28 -7.32 -40.30
C ALA A 195 -22.73 -6.42 -41.47
N VAL A 196 -21.99 -5.35 -41.77
CA VAL A 196 -22.27 -4.46 -42.92
C VAL A 196 -22.06 -5.20 -44.25
N ALA A 197 -21.03 -6.05 -44.35
CA ALA A 197 -20.79 -6.85 -45.53
C ALA A 197 -21.92 -7.86 -45.80
N GLU A 198 -22.46 -8.51 -44.76
CA GLU A 198 -23.60 -9.43 -44.89
C GLU A 198 -24.87 -8.71 -45.34
N LEU A 199 -25.16 -7.51 -44.81
CA LEU A 199 -26.30 -6.71 -45.22
C LEU A 199 -26.21 -6.21 -46.67
N SER A 200 -25.00 -6.07 -47.22
CA SER A 200 -24.80 -5.58 -48.60
C SER A 200 -25.04 -6.66 -49.67
N VAL A 201 -25.20 -7.92 -49.28
CA VAL A 201 -25.43 -9.06 -50.19
C VAL A 201 -26.92 -9.37 -50.36
N LEU A 202 -27.79 -8.80 -49.53
CA LEU A 202 -29.25 -8.94 -49.58
C LEU A 202 -29.89 -7.86 -50.46
#